data_AF-A0A834CC83-F1
#
_entry.id   AF-A0A834CC83-F1
#
_cell.length_a   1.000
_cell.length_b   1.000
_cell.length_c   1.000
_cell.angle_alpha   90.00
_cell.angle_beta   90.00
_cell.angle_gamma   90.00
#
_symmetry.space_group_name_H-M   'P 1'
#
loop_
_entity.id
_entity.type
_entity.pdbx_description
1 polymer ?
#
loop_
_entity_poly.entity_id
_entity_poly.type
_entity_poly.pdbx_seq_one_letter_code
_entity_poly.pdbx_strand_id
1 'polypeptide(L)'
;MFSVPWDYNLYKNWFAVGIYKKGRNCDKDLFKQMYYEKKEREHGFVRAEANGSGINYVGDYLDIKATMCPMGNAIMKVEVWDKLFTLMGQQAV
;
A
#
# COMPACT_ATOMS: atom_id res chain seq x y z
N MET A 1 0.88 -1.39 -5.69
CA MET A 1 0.42 -2.54 -6.50
C MET A 1 -1.09 -2.48 -6.60
N PHE A 2 -1.65 -2.80 -7.77
CA PHE A 2 -3.06 -3.07 -7.95
C PHE A 2 -3.22 -4.35 -8.78
N SER A 3 -4.29 -5.11 -8.53
CA SER A 3 -4.64 -6.33 -9.24
C SER A 3 -6.14 -6.34 -9.47
N VAL A 4 -6.54 -6.35 -10.74
CA VAL A 4 -7.94 -6.37 -11.20
C VAL A 4 -8.10 -7.63 -12.05
N PRO A 5 -8.73 -8.70 -11.53
CA PRO A 5 -8.83 -9.96 -12.25
C PRO A 5 -9.89 -9.89 -13.35
N TRP A 6 -9.78 -10.79 -14.32
CA TRP A 6 -10.81 -10.99 -15.34
C TRP A 6 -12.05 -11.70 -14.77
N ASP A 7 -11.86 -12.74 -13.95
CA ASP A 7 -12.93 -13.56 -13.40
C ASP A 7 -13.15 -13.30 -11.89
N TYR A 8 -14.24 -12.60 -11.57
CA TYR A 8 -14.63 -12.25 -10.21
C TYR A 8 -15.34 -13.37 -9.44
N ASN A 9 -15.67 -14.50 -10.09
CA ASN A 9 -16.18 -15.68 -9.42
C ASN A 9 -15.05 -16.37 -8.62
N LEU A 10 -13.81 -16.28 -9.10
CA LEU A 10 -12.64 -16.90 -8.47
C LEU A 10 -11.78 -15.90 -7.69
N TYR A 11 -11.72 -14.65 -8.12
CA TYR A 11 -10.79 -13.65 -7.59
C TYR A 11 -11.47 -12.33 -7.23
N LYS A 12 -10.76 -11.51 -6.45
CA LYS A 12 -11.17 -10.17 -6.06
C LYS A 12 -10.10 -9.15 -6.45
N ASN A 13 -10.49 -7.88 -6.48
CA ASN A 13 -9.52 -6.80 -6.63
C ASN A 13 -8.64 -6.73 -5.37
N TRP A 14 -7.34 -6.54 -5.57
CA TRP A 14 -6.39 -6.35 -4.48
C TRP A 14 -5.52 -5.13 -4.74
N PHE A 15 -5.17 -4.41 -3.69
CA PHE A 15 -4.26 -3.29 -3.79
C PHE A 15 -3.34 -3.22 -2.57
N ALA A 16 -2.18 -2.63 -2.78
CA ALA A 16 -1.18 -2.47 -1.74
C ALA A 16 -0.36 -1.20 -1.94
N VAL A 17 0.00 -0.57 -0.83
CA VAL A 17 0.87 0.61 -0.76
C VAL A 17 1.95 0.39 0.29
N GLY A 18 3.12 0.99 0.05
CA GLY A 18 4.29 0.79 0.91
C GLY A 18 5.42 1.75 0.56
N ILE A 19 6.43 1.78 1.42
CA ILE A 19 7.63 2.61 1.27
C ILE A 19 8.84 1.68 1.19
N TYR A 20 9.63 1.86 0.14
CA TYR A 20 10.86 1.08 -0.08
C TYR A 20 12.07 2.00 -0.12
N LYS A 21 13.22 1.46 0.28
CA LYS A 21 14.51 2.15 0.10
C LYS A 21 14.75 2.40 -1.38
N LYS A 22 15.43 3.52 -1.67
CA LYS A 22 15.88 3.85 -3.01
C LYS A 22 16.68 2.68 -3.60
N GLY A 23 16.42 2.36 -4.87
CA GLY A 23 17.04 1.22 -5.57
C GLY A 23 16.18 -0.05 -5.64
N ARG A 24 15.00 -0.08 -5.00
CA ARG A 24 14.02 -1.15 -5.27
C ARG A 24 13.35 -0.92 -6.62
N ASN A 25 13.54 -1.85 -7.55
CA ASN A 25 12.91 -1.82 -8.87
C ASN A 25 11.41 -2.11 -8.79
N CYS A 26 10.64 -1.49 -9.69
CA CYS A 26 9.23 -1.82 -9.91
C CYS A 26 9.16 -2.99 -10.92
N ASP A 27 9.26 -4.21 -10.41
CA ASP A 27 9.38 -5.42 -11.22
C ASP A 27 8.40 -6.52 -10.78
N LYS A 28 8.48 -7.67 -11.47
CA LYS A 28 7.65 -8.85 -11.20
C LYS A 28 7.87 -9.39 -9.78
N ASP A 29 9.06 -9.25 -9.23
CA ASP A 29 9.39 -9.75 -7.90
C ASP A 29 8.77 -8.85 -6.83
N LEU A 30 8.80 -7.53 -7.03
CA LEU A 30 8.06 -6.59 -6.18
C LEU A 30 6.55 -6.85 -6.24
N PHE A 31 5.99 -7.09 -7.43
CA PHE A 31 4.57 -7.44 -7.56
C PHE A 31 4.24 -8.71 -6.75
N LYS A 32 4.99 -9.80 -6.94
CA LYS A 32 4.78 -11.06 -6.21
C LYS A 32 4.89 -10.87 -4.70
N GLN A 33 5.89 -10.11 -4.24
CA GLN A 33 6.07 -9.79 -2.83
C GLN A 33 4.83 -9.08 -2.29
N MET A 34 4.40 -7.98 -2.93
CA MET A 34 3.23 -7.23 -2.48
C MET A 34 1.94 -8.05 -2.56
N TYR A 35 1.83 -9.02 -3.48
CA TYR A 35 0.61 -9.80 -3.71
C TYR A 35 0.49 -11.09 -2.89
N TYR A 36 1.60 -11.78 -2.58
CA TYR A 36 1.57 -13.08 -1.92
C TYR A 36 2.15 -13.10 -0.51
N GLU A 37 3.04 -12.17 -0.17
CA GLU A 37 3.68 -12.16 1.15
C GLU A 37 2.64 -11.85 2.25
N LYS A 38 2.78 -12.51 3.40
CA LYS A 38 1.89 -12.40 4.56
C LYS A 38 2.43 -11.42 5.60
N LYS A 39 3.76 -11.26 5.68
CA LYS A 39 4.44 -10.34 6.61
C LYS A 39 4.54 -8.93 6.02
N GLU A 40 3.41 -8.36 5.64
CA GLU A 40 3.34 -7.12 4.84
C GLU A 40 4.16 -5.97 5.45
N ARG A 41 3.97 -5.71 6.76
CA ARG A 41 4.67 -4.63 7.47
C ARG A 41 6.18 -4.87 7.61
N GLU A 42 6.61 -6.11 7.81
CA GLU A 42 8.05 -6.44 7.85
C GLU A 42 8.72 -6.18 6.50
N HIS A 43 7.94 -6.25 5.41
CA HIS A 43 8.37 -5.98 4.05
C HIS A 43 8.04 -4.56 3.55
N GLY A 44 7.59 -3.67 4.43
CA GLY A 44 7.42 -2.26 4.13
C GLY A 44 6.15 -1.91 3.34
N PHE A 45 5.10 -2.73 3.39
CA PHE A 45 3.82 -2.43 2.75
C PHE A 45 2.61 -2.87 3.59
N VAL A 46 1.42 -2.46 3.15
CA VAL A 46 0.12 -2.99 3.59
C VAL A 46 -0.70 -3.33 2.35
N ARG A 47 -1.51 -4.38 2.43
CA ARG A 47 -2.39 -4.82 1.34
C ARG A 47 -3.80 -5.04 1.88
N ALA A 48 -4.80 -4.77 1.03
CA ALA A 48 -6.18 -5.17 1.27
C ALA A 48 -6.89 -5.59 -0.01
N GLU A 49 -7.98 -6.34 0.18
CA GLU A 49 -9.01 -6.51 -0.83
C GLU A 49 -9.66 -5.14 -1.08
N ALA A 50 -9.87 -4.81 -2.35
CA ALA A 50 -10.50 -3.55 -2.74
C ALA A 50 -12.03 -3.65 -2.62
N ASN A 51 -12.53 -3.64 -1.39
CA ASN A 51 -13.96 -3.63 -1.08
C ASN A 51 -14.52 -2.21 -0.82
N GLY A 52 -13.75 -1.17 -1.18
CA GLY A 52 -14.05 0.23 -0.87
C GLY A 52 -13.53 0.71 0.48
N SER A 53 -12.95 -0.17 1.31
CA SER A 53 -12.23 0.25 2.52
C SER A 53 -10.90 0.92 2.19
N GLY A 54 -10.40 1.73 3.13
CA GLY A 54 -9.10 2.38 3.03
C GLY A 54 -8.03 1.64 3.82
N ILE A 55 -6.79 1.68 3.34
CA ILE A 55 -5.59 1.23 4.06
C ILE A 55 -4.65 2.41 4.31
N ASN A 56 -3.95 2.35 5.45
CA ASN A 56 -2.97 3.35 5.84
C ASN A 56 -1.62 2.66 6.10
N TYR A 57 -0.59 3.07 5.38
CA TYR A 57 0.80 2.74 5.68
C TYR A 57 1.41 3.89 6.48
N VAL A 58 1.90 3.58 7.68
CA VAL A 58 2.53 4.56 8.56
C VAL A 58 4.04 4.43 8.44
N GLY A 59 4.67 5.38 7.75
CA GLY A 59 6.12 5.41 7.55
C GLY A 59 6.84 6.36 8.51
N ASP A 60 8.17 6.39 8.46
CA ASP A 60 8.96 7.24 9.36
C ASP A 60 8.83 8.73 9.03
N TYR A 61 8.84 9.06 7.73
CA TYR A 61 8.84 10.44 7.22
C TYR A 61 7.56 10.83 6.50
N LEU A 62 6.77 9.86 6.04
CA LEU A 62 5.50 10.09 5.37
C LEU A 62 4.51 8.98 5.69
N ASP A 63 3.22 9.32 5.63
CA ASP A 63 2.12 8.37 5.67
C ASP A 63 1.50 8.24 4.27
N ILE A 64 1.04 7.03 3.94
CA ILE A 64 0.31 6.76 2.70
C ILE A 64 -1.08 6.28 3.07
N LYS A 65 -2.11 6.94 2.53
CA LYS A 65 -3.50 6.49 2.62
C LYS A 65 -3.97 6.07 1.23
N ALA A 66 -4.69 4.97 1.13
CA ALA A 66 -5.19 4.51 -0.15
C ALA A 66 -6.52 3.78 -0.03
N THR A 67 -7.33 3.86 -1.07
CA THR A 67 -8.56 3.06 -1.21
C THR A 67 -8.77 2.69 -2.67
N MET A 68 -9.47 1.57 -2.92
CA MET A 68 -9.79 1.10 -4.26
C MET A 68 -11.19 0.49 -4.29
N CYS A 69 -11.92 0.70 -5.38
CA CYS A 69 -13.24 0.11 -5.58
C CYS A 69 -13.17 -1.34 -6.11
N PRO A 70 -14.21 -2.17 -5.85
CA PRO A 70 -14.25 -3.58 -6.28
C PRO A 70 -14.58 -3.82 -7.76
N MET A 71 -14.71 -2.75 -8.56
CA MET A 71 -15.23 -2.82 -9.93
C MET A 71 -14.16 -3.27 -10.94
N GLY A 72 -14.59 -3.81 -12.09
CA GLY A 72 -13.70 -4.14 -13.21
C GLY A 72 -12.99 -2.93 -13.83
N ASN A 73 -13.68 -1.79 -13.88
CA ASN A 73 -13.04 -0.49 -14.15
C ASN A 73 -12.69 0.18 -12.82
N ALA A 74 -11.65 -0.33 -12.17
CA ALA A 74 -11.30 0.07 -10.82
C ALA A 74 -10.61 1.44 -10.78
N ILE A 75 -10.96 2.24 -9.76
CA ILE A 75 -10.26 3.47 -9.42
C ILE A 75 -9.55 3.25 -8.09
N MET A 76 -8.24 3.49 -8.06
CA MET A 76 -7.45 3.54 -6.84
C MET A 76 -7.09 5.01 -6.53
N LYS A 77 -7.40 5.47 -5.33
CA LYS A 77 -7.00 6.78 -4.82
C LYS A 77 -5.87 6.61 -3.83
N VAL A 78 -4.85 7.46 -3.93
CA VAL A 78 -3.69 7.46 -3.05
C VAL A 78 -3.39 8.87 -2.60
N GLU A 79 -3.17 9.05 -1.31
CA GLU A 79 -2.69 10.28 -0.71
C GLU A 79 -1.37 10.03 -0.01
N VAL A 80 -0.46 10.98 -0.15
CA VAL A 80 0.88 10.97 0.46
C VAL A 80 0.98 12.19 1.37
N TRP A 81 1.29 11.96 2.63
CA TRP A 81 1.30 12.98 3.68
C TRP A 81 2.67 13.04 4.33
N ASP A 82 3.36 14.18 4.25
CA ASP A 82 4.63 14.37 4.96
C ASP A 82 4.42 14.46 6.48
N LYS A 83 5.29 13.81 7.24
CA LYS A 83 5.37 13.97 8.70
C LYS A 83 6.26 15.14 9.04
N LEU A 84 5.68 16.33 8.98
CA LEU A 84 6.39 17.58 9.25
C LEU A 84 6.86 17.73 10.70
N PHE A 85 6.51 16.83 11.63
CA PHE A 85 6.65 17.05 13.07
C PHE A 85 7.34 15.95 13.91
N THR A 86 7.75 14.81 13.34
CA THR A 86 8.35 13.72 14.16
C THR A 86 9.74 14.05 14.69
N LEU A 87 10.43 15.07 14.16
CA LEU A 87 11.75 15.49 14.64
C LEU A 87 11.71 16.43 15.87
N MET A 88 10.56 17.03 16.21
CA MET A 88 10.48 17.98 17.32
C MET A 88 10.02 17.37 18.65
N GLY A 89 9.59 16.10 18.65
CA GLY A 89 9.08 15.41 19.85
C GLY A 89 10.10 14.60 20.64
N GLN A 90 11.34 14.44 20.14
CA GLN A 90 12.41 13.69 20.82
C GLN A 90 13.51 14.57 21.44
N GLN A 91 13.28 15.88 21.53
CA GLN A 91 14.15 16.81 22.27
C GLN A 91 13.47 17.50 23.47
N ALA A 92 12.29 17.02 23.89
CA ALA A 92 11.68 17.49 25.13
C ALA A 92 11.68 16.38 26.19
N VAL A 93 12.56 16.59 27.17
CA VAL A 93 12.75 15.93 28.49
C VAL A 93 13.61 14.66 28.50
#